data_AF-A0A9Q1GZ55-F1
#
_entry.id   AF-A0A9Q1GZ55-F1
#
_cell.length_a   1.000
_cell.length_b   1.000
_cell.length_c   1.000
_cell.angle_alpha   90.00
_cell.angle_beta   90.00
_cell.angle_gamma   90.00
#
_symmetry.space_group_name_H-M   'P 1'
#
loop_
_entity.id
_entity.type
_entity.pdbx_description
1 polymer ?
#
loop_
_entity_poly.entity_id
_entity_poly.type
_entity_poly.pdbx_seq_one_letter_code
_entity_poly.pdbx_strand_id
1 'polypeptide(L)'
;MTGKVAGDSDSGENPTGCNRKCWPLQWRLQKERDEQIWEKTTLLSRGRSPATGLLVETSPAVTEKATTRNTSLNKVRNPKNNSRSEEKTRRATEEDNRPLVSIADGGSRRPKVQRTPGGPLMTHVSPETPTSASVLEGRSSVNMLMSTLHTFPMIFINSSTIDMMNSMLSFAGHNGTIDGQGKTWWEKHEKKQLNHTRGPLVQIMWSSDIVIANITLRYSPFWTLHPYDCKNVTIRNVTILAPLHHAPNTDGIDPDSCEDMVIEDCYISVGDDGIAIKSGWDQYGIAYGRPSTNILIRNLVVRSEVSAGISIGSEMSGGVSNVTVENTLIWNSRRAVRIKTAPGRGGYIQHITYRNLTFDFVRVGIVIKTDYNEHPDEGYDPKALPTINDISFISIHGHGVRVPVRIHGSMEIPVTNVTFRDFSVGLSYKKKRVFQCAFVQGRVIGAVFPAPCKNLDLYDEKGRLVRRSVAQNIADTDYDA
;
A
#
# COMPACT_ATOMS: atom_id res chain seq x y z
N MET A 1 22.48 -41.75 21.32
CA MET A 1 22.64 -42.06 19.89
C MET A 1 21.53 -41.36 19.14
N THR A 2 21.94 -40.44 18.28
CA THR A 2 21.13 -39.43 17.59
C THR A 2 20.43 -40.03 16.37
N GLY A 3 19.09 -40.02 16.36
CA GLY A 3 18.28 -40.33 15.18
C GLY A 3 17.85 -39.04 14.50
N LYS A 4 18.40 -38.76 13.31
CA LYS A 4 18.05 -37.64 12.43
C LYS A 4 16.58 -37.73 12.01
N VAL A 5 15.81 -36.68 12.28
CA VAL A 5 14.53 -36.41 11.61
C VAL A 5 14.85 -35.62 10.36
N ALA A 6 14.59 -36.20 9.20
CA ALA A 6 14.65 -35.51 7.91
C ALA A 6 13.43 -34.56 7.83
N GLY A 7 13.69 -33.26 7.95
CA GLY A 7 12.73 -32.23 7.57
C GLY A 7 12.91 -31.95 6.09
N ASP A 8 11.99 -32.42 5.26
CA ASP A 8 11.94 -32.00 3.87
C ASP A 8 11.31 -30.61 3.77
N SER A 9 12.18 -29.69 3.39
CA SER A 9 11.93 -28.31 3.05
C SER A 9 11.05 -28.19 1.80
N ASP A 10 9.80 -27.76 1.96
CA ASP A 10 9.02 -27.14 0.88
C ASP A 10 9.33 -25.62 0.80
N SER A 11 10.60 -25.27 1.05
CA SER A 11 11.20 -23.96 0.77
C SER A 11 11.87 -23.96 -0.62
N GLY A 12 11.23 -24.59 -1.59
CA GLY A 12 11.62 -24.55 -3.00
C GLY A 12 11.18 -23.23 -3.63
N GLU A 13 12.17 -22.37 -3.89
CA GLU A 13 12.12 -21.12 -4.66
C GLU A 13 11.63 -19.87 -3.92
N ASN A 14 12.45 -19.43 -2.96
CA ASN A 14 12.59 -18.01 -2.64
C ASN A 14 13.88 -17.50 -3.32
N PRO A 15 13.82 -16.72 -4.42
CA PRO A 15 15.00 -16.03 -4.95
C PRO A 15 15.26 -14.70 -4.21
N THR A 16 14.81 -14.54 -2.96
CA THR A 16 15.04 -13.37 -2.12
C THR A 16 16.37 -13.48 -1.38
N GLY A 17 17.44 -13.66 -2.15
CA GLY A 17 18.82 -13.62 -1.67
C GLY A 17 19.47 -12.24 -1.72
N CYS A 18 18.68 -11.15 -1.69
CA CYS A 18 19.20 -9.82 -1.39
C CYS A 18 19.39 -9.77 0.13
N ASN A 19 20.63 -9.61 0.60
CA ASN A 19 21.00 -9.66 2.01
C ASN A 19 19.98 -8.95 2.92
N ARG A 20 19.75 -9.53 4.11
CA ARG A 20 19.04 -9.00 5.30
C ARG A 20 19.41 -7.54 5.70
N LYS A 21 20.22 -6.83 4.92
CA LYS A 21 20.69 -5.46 5.13
C LYS A 21 19.95 -4.40 4.32
N CYS A 22 19.20 -4.75 3.27
CA CYS A 22 18.51 -3.76 2.43
C CYS A 22 17.13 -3.35 2.97
N TRP A 23 16.38 -4.31 3.54
CA TRP A 23 15.07 -4.07 4.16
C TRP A 23 15.13 -3.22 5.43
N PRO A 24 16.12 -3.41 6.34
CA PRO A 24 16.24 -2.58 7.53
C PRO A 24 16.60 -1.14 7.21
N LEU A 25 17.21 -0.84 6.06
CA LEU A 25 17.67 0.52 5.78
C LEU A 25 16.50 1.47 5.53
N GLN A 26 15.46 1.04 4.80
CA GLN A 26 14.25 1.85 4.59
C GLN A 26 13.55 2.10 5.92
N TRP A 27 13.36 1.06 6.74
CA TRP A 27 12.73 1.17 8.05
C TRP A 27 13.57 1.88 9.11
N ARG A 28 14.89 1.77 9.06
CA ARG A 28 15.82 2.51 9.93
C ARG A 28 15.85 3.99 9.55
N LEU A 29 15.93 4.31 8.26
CA LEU A 29 15.80 5.69 7.78
C LEU A 29 14.40 6.25 8.07
N GLN A 30 13.36 5.40 8.09
CA GLN A 30 12.02 5.77 8.52
C GLN A 30 12.00 6.10 10.01
N LYS A 31 12.49 5.19 10.86
CA LYS A 31 12.61 5.39 12.31
C LYS A 31 13.43 6.63 12.67
N GLU A 32 14.60 6.82 12.08
CA GLU A 32 15.46 7.99 12.31
C GLU A 32 14.72 9.30 11.94
N ARG A 33 13.83 9.26 10.94
CA ARG A 33 12.99 10.41 10.57
C ARG A 33 11.78 10.57 11.48
N ASP A 34 11.13 9.48 11.88
CA ASP A 34 10.02 9.47 12.85
C ASP A 34 10.47 10.00 14.21
N GLU A 35 11.66 9.63 14.67
CA GLU A 35 12.29 10.14 15.90
C GLU A 35 12.57 11.66 15.78
N GLN A 36 13.12 12.13 14.66
CA GLN A 36 13.36 13.57 14.42
C GLN A 36 12.06 14.39 14.32
N ILE A 37 10.99 13.84 13.75
CA ILE A 37 9.69 14.51 13.65
C ILE A 37 8.98 14.49 15.02
N TRP A 38 9.05 13.39 15.76
CA TRP A 38 8.53 13.29 17.12
C TRP A 38 9.18 14.31 18.05
N GLU A 39 10.51 14.46 18.01
CA GLU A 39 11.21 15.49 18.79
C GLU A 39 10.73 16.91 18.44
N LYS A 40 10.56 17.21 17.14
CA LYS A 40 10.07 18.53 16.67
C LYS A 40 8.61 18.79 17.05
N THR A 41 7.76 17.77 17.01
CA THR A 41 6.32 17.89 17.35
C THR A 41 6.11 17.99 18.87
N THR A 42 6.95 17.33 19.66
CA THR A 42 6.96 17.40 21.13
C THR A 42 7.55 18.73 21.65
N LEU A 43 8.48 19.35 20.91
CA LEU A 43 8.96 20.69 21.21
C LEU A 43 7.91 21.78 20.93
N LEU A 44 7.09 21.62 19.88
CA LEU A 44 5.99 22.55 19.55
C LEU A 44 4.84 22.53 20.58
N SER A 45 4.58 21.38 21.22
CA SER A 45 3.55 21.27 22.26
C SER A 45 3.99 21.77 23.64
N ARG A 46 5.30 21.89 23.89
CA ARG A 46 5.89 22.44 25.12
C ARG A 46 6.11 23.97 25.09
N GLY A 47 5.82 24.63 23.96
CA GLY A 47 6.07 26.07 23.76
C GLY A 47 4.89 27.02 24.08
N ARG A 48 3.73 26.54 24.53
CA ARG A 48 2.60 27.41 24.89
C ARG A 48 2.43 27.49 26.40
N SER A 49 3.00 28.54 27.00
CA SER A 49 2.58 29.04 28.32
C SER A 49 1.46 30.08 28.13
N PRO A 50 0.50 30.23 29.06
CA PRO A 50 -0.66 31.09 28.87
C PRO A 50 -0.29 32.57 28.98
N ALA A 51 -0.83 33.37 28.07
CA ALA A 51 -0.62 34.81 28.00
C ALA A 51 -1.08 35.53 29.29
N THR A 52 -0.17 36.24 29.94
CA THR A 52 -0.49 37.36 30.83
C THR A 52 -0.67 38.62 29.98
N GLY A 53 -1.83 39.27 30.14
CA GLY A 53 -2.19 40.46 29.39
C GLY A 53 -1.37 41.69 29.78
N LEU A 54 -1.14 42.55 28.80
CA LEU A 54 -0.90 43.98 29.04
C LEU A 54 -1.60 44.78 27.93
N LEU A 55 -2.55 45.62 28.36
CA LEU A 55 -3.22 46.66 27.58
C LEU A 55 -2.23 47.77 27.21
N VAL A 56 -2.24 48.20 25.95
CA VAL A 56 -1.97 49.60 25.57
C VAL A 56 -2.91 49.98 24.43
N GLU A 57 -3.85 50.87 24.73
CA GLU A 57 -4.64 51.64 23.75
C GLU A 57 -3.81 52.80 23.19
N THR A 58 -3.95 53.10 21.90
CA THR A 58 -4.16 54.47 21.38
C THR A 58 -4.81 54.42 19.99
N SER A 59 -5.72 55.35 19.75
CA SER A 59 -6.76 55.40 18.70
C SER A 59 -6.33 56.20 17.42
N PRO A 60 -7.22 56.69 16.52
CA PRO A 60 -7.41 56.14 15.17
C PRO A 60 -7.24 57.15 14.01
N ALA A 61 -7.19 56.68 12.75
CA ALA A 61 -7.47 57.49 11.54
C ALA A 61 -8.09 56.60 10.45
N VAL A 62 -9.42 56.64 10.27
CA VAL A 62 -10.20 57.36 9.23
C VAL A 62 -10.18 56.69 7.83
N THR A 63 -11.27 55.96 7.58
CA THR A 63 -12.09 55.72 6.38
C THR A 63 -11.52 55.89 4.95
N GLU A 64 -11.77 54.87 4.11
CA GLU A 64 -12.73 54.98 3.01
C GLU A 64 -13.20 53.60 2.50
N LYS A 65 -14.52 53.44 2.31
CA LYS A 65 -15.17 52.30 1.65
C LYS A 65 -15.36 52.65 0.18
N ALA A 66 -14.93 51.77 -0.72
CA ALA A 66 -15.40 51.76 -2.11
C ALA A 66 -15.87 50.35 -2.48
N THR A 67 -17.18 50.24 -2.67
CA THR A 67 -17.92 49.08 -3.17
C THR A 67 -17.75 49.00 -4.68
N THR A 68 -17.21 47.90 -5.23
CA THR A 68 -17.44 47.62 -6.65
C THR A 68 -17.53 46.14 -7.00
N ARG A 69 -18.53 45.88 -7.84
CA ARG A 69 -19.12 44.63 -8.33
C ARG A 69 -18.13 43.60 -8.91
N ASN A 70 -18.45 42.34 -8.65
CA ASN A 70 -17.99 41.16 -9.40
C ASN A 70 -18.34 41.26 -10.89
N THR A 71 -17.33 41.21 -11.75
CA THR A 71 -17.45 40.74 -13.14
C THR A 71 -16.23 39.89 -13.47
N SER A 72 -16.42 38.57 -13.52
CA SER A 72 -15.43 37.60 -14.00
C SER A 72 -15.41 37.60 -15.53
N LEU A 73 -14.37 38.21 -16.11
CA LEU A 73 -14.06 38.09 -17.54
C LEU A 73 -13.09 36.92 -17.75
N ASN A 74 -13.60 35.81 -18.28
CA ASN A 74 -12.81 34.72 -18.82
C ASN A 74 -11.96 35.23 -20.00
N LYS A 75 -10.63 35.30 -19.82
CA LYS A 75 -9.69 35.64 -20.90
C LYS A 75 -8.91 34.39 -21.33
N VAL A 76 -9.44 33.69 -22.32
CA VAL A 76 -8.70 32.67 -23.09
C VAL A 76 -7.79 33.41 -24.08
N ARG A 77 -6.46 33.24 -23.98
CA ARG A 77 -5.49 33.75 -24.97
C ARG A 77 -5.09 32.64 -25.94
N ASN A 78 -5.45 32.81 -27.22
CA ASN A 78 -4.93 32.03 -28.35
C ASN A 78 -3.54 32.54 -28.75
N PRO A 79 -2.53 31.68 -29.01
CA PRO A 79 -1.25 32.13 -29.54
C PRO A 79 -1.29 32.20 -31.08
N LYS A 80 -0.88 33.36 -31.62
CA LYS A 80 -0.60 33.58 -33.04
C LYS A 80 0.74 32.95 -33.43
N ASN A 81 0.78 32.36 -34.63
CA ASN A 81 1.98 31.92 -35.33
C ASN A 81 2.99 33.06 -35.49
N ASN A 82 4.27 32.79 -35.24
CA ASN A 82 5.35 33.49 -35.90
C ASN A 82 6.54 32.55 -36.09
N SER A 83 6.92 32.40 -37.36
CA SER A 83 8.15 31.80 -37.85
C SER A 83 9.30 32.80 -37.72
N ARG A 84 10.49 32.37 -37.25
CA ARG A 84 11.75 32.91 -37.73
C ARG A 84 12.97 32.03 -37.44
N SER A 85 13.83 32.05 -38.45
CA SER A 85 15.14 31.46 -38.74
C SER A 85 16.20 31.37 -37.64
N GLU A 86 17.07 30.38 -37.84
CA GLU A 86 18.35 30.12 -37.19
C GLU A 86 19.33 31.30 -37.26
N GLU A 87 20.05 31.59 -36.17
CA GLU A 87 21.44 32.09 -36.23
C GLU A 87 22.21 31.74 -34.94
N LYS A 88 23.46 31.28 -35.13
CA LYS A 88 24.43 30.84 -34.13
C LYS A 88 25.25 32.04 -33.63
N THR A 89 25.35 32.30 -32.32
CA THR A 89 26.58 32.90 -31.73
C THR A 89 26.70 32.65 -30.22
N ARG A 90 27.94 32.44 -29.76
CA ARG A 90 28.40 32.23 -28.37
C ARG A 90 28.55 33.55 -27.61
N ARG A 91 28.20 33.59 -26.31
CA ARG A 91 29.02 34.12 -25.18
C ARG A 91 28.27 33.99 -23.84
N ALA A 92 29.03 33.72 -22.78
CA ALA A 92 28.61 33.62 -21.39
C ALA A 92 28.70 34.99 -20.68
N THR A 93 27.82 35.24 -19.69
CA THR A 93 28.09 35.53 -18.25
C THR A 93 27.01 36.42 -17.62
N GLU A 94 26.61 36.04 -16.39
CA GLU A 94 25.99 36.83 -15.30
C GLU A 94 24.60 37.46 -15.53
N GLU A 95 23.60 36.98 -14.77
CA GLU A 95 22.40 37.77 -14.51
C GLU A 95 22.01 37.72 -13.03
N ASP A 96 21.51 38.88 -12.61
CA ASP A 96 21.52 39.51 -11.31
C ASP A 96 20.36 39.04 -10.41
N ASN A 97 20.60 38.92 -9.11
CA ASN A 97 19.66 38.42 -8.10
C ASN A 97 18.87 39.58 -7.49
N ARG A 98 17.59 39.77 -7.86
CA ARG A 98 16.62 40.53 -7.03
C ARG A 98 15.23 39.89 -7.06
N PRO A 99 14.56 39.70 -5.91
CA PRO A 99 13.25 39.05 -5.85
C PRO A 99 12.13 40.05 -6.18
N LEU A 100 11.26 39.68 -7.12
CA LEU A 100 9.94 40.28 -7.31
C LEU A 100 8.92 39.50 -6.47
N VAL A 101 8.31 40.17 -5.50
CA VAL A 101 7.19 39.67 -4.69
C VAL A 101 5.93 39.65 -5.56
N SER A 102 5.27 38.50 -5.67
CA SER A 102 3.89 38.43 -6.18
C SER A 102 3.03 37.46 -5.38
N ILE A 103 1.83 37.94 -5.04
CA ILE A 103 0.80 37.39 -4.16
C ILE A 103 0.25 36.05 -4.69
N ALA A 104 -0.06 35.15 -3.75
CA ALA A 104 -0.56 33.80 -3.97
C ALA A 104 -1.94 33.77 -4.65
N ASP A 105 -2.07 32.94 -5.70
CA ASP A 105 -3.35 32.45 -6.20
C ASP A 105 -3.19 30.95 -6.56
N GLY A 106 -4.08 30.12 -6.02
CA GLY A 106 -4.11 28.67 -6.26
C GLY A 106 -4.34 28.34 -7.74
N GLY A 107 -3.52 27.46 -8.29
CA GLY A 107 -3.57 27.10 -9.72
C GLY A 107 -3.22 25.65 -10.00
N SER A 108 -4.05 25.01 -10.83
CA SER A 108 -3.76 23.72 -11.48
C SER A 108 -2.58 23.88 -12.44
N ARG A 109 -1.55 23.04 -12.32
CA ARG A 109 -0.40 23.04 -13.24
C ARG A 109 -0.56 21.92 -14.28
N ARG A 110 -0.68 22.32 -15.55
CA ARG A 110 -0.69 21.41 -16.70
C ARG A 110 0.71 21.32 -17.31
N PRO A 111 1.33 20.13 -17.41
CA PRO A 111 2.54 19.97 -18.20
C PRO A 111 2.19 20.06 -19.71
N LYS A 112 2.83 20.97 -20.44
CA LYS A 112 2.80 20.99 -21.92
C LYS A 112 3.77 19.94 -22.45
N VAL A 113 3.30 19.06 -23.32
CA VAL A 113 4.16 18.15 -24.09
C VAL A 113 4.70 18.90 -25.31
N GLN A 114 6.02 19.06 -25.40
CA GLN A 114 6.69 19.49 -26.63
C GLN A 114 7.68 18.41 -27.04
N ARG A 115 7.50 17.85 -28.25
CA ARG A 115 8.45 16.89 -28.84
C ARG A 115 9.50 17.67 -29.63
N THR A 116 10.76 17.59 -29.21
CA THR A 116 11.93 17.98 -30.00
C THR A 116 12.96 16.85 -30.01
N PRO A 117 13.62 16.57 -31.15
CA PRO A 117 14.68 15.56 -31.20
C PRO A 117 15.98 16.16 -30.64
N GLY A 118 16.55 15.50 -29.62
CA GLY A 118 17.92 15.74 -29.14
C GLY A 118 18.12 16.99 -28.29
N GLY A 119 18.08 16.82 -26.96
CA GLY A 119 18.50 17.83 -25.97
C GLY A 119 17.52 17.99 -24.79
N PRO A 120 18.00 18.19 -23.54
CA PRO A 120 17.14 18.17 -22.35
C PRO A 120 16.38 19.48 -22.13
N LEU A 121 15.15 19.39 -21.60
CA LEU A 121 14.39 20.52 -21.06
C LEU A 121 13.86 20.14 -19.67
N MET A 122 14.29 20.86 -18.63
CA MET A 122 13.79 20.71 -17.26
C MET A 122 12.46 21.45 -17.08
N THR A 123 11.54 20.87 -16.31
CA THR A 123 10.43 21.62 -15.68
C THR A 123 10.46 21.37 -14.17
N HIS A 124 10.89 22.38 -13.40
CA HIS A 124 10.81 22.39 -11.94
C HIS A 124 9.39 22.69 -11.48
N VAL A 125 8.84 21.90 -10.55
CA VAL A 125 7.62 22.24 -9.81
C VAL A 125 7.97 22.27 -8.32
N SER A 126 8.19 23.47 -7.80
CA SER A 126 8.32 23.75 -6.37
C SER A 126 6.97 24.22 -5.81
N PRO A 127 6.45 23.63 -4.72
CA PRO A 127 5.45 24.27 -3.89
C PRO A 127 6.13 25.06 -2.76
N GLU A 128 5.84 26.35 -2.66
CA GLU A 128 6.17 27.15 -1.48
C GLU A 128 4.90 27.29 -0.61
N THR A 129 5.05 27.03 0.69
CA THR A 129 4.11 27.22 1.82
C THR A 129 2.98 26.18 2.03
N PRO A 130 2.65 25.83 3.30
CA PRO A 130 1.87 24.64 3.68
C PRO A 130 0.34 24.81 3.54
N THR A 131 -0.15 25.54 2.54
CA THR A 131 -1.60 25.82 2.38
C THR A 131 -2.15 25.65 0.97
N SER A 132 -1.42 25.02 0.04
CA SER A 132 -1.89 24.90 -1.35
C SER A 132 -2.00 23.45 -1.85
N ALA A 133 -3.16 23.16 -2.44
CA ALA A 133 -3.50 21.92 -3.13
C ALA A 133 -2.49 21.63 -4.25
N SER A 134 -1.80 20.49 -4.20
CA SER A 134 -1.05 19.97 -5.36
C SER A 134 -2.01 19.17 -6.25
N VAL A 135 -2.33 19.71 -7.43
CA VAL A 135 -3.09 19.01 -8.48
C VAL A 135 -2.16 18.71 -9.65
N LEU A 136 -1.87 17.43 -9.89
CA LEU A 136 -1.17 16.96 -11.10
C LEU A 136 -2.21 16.43 -12.10
N GLU A 137 -2.56 17.26 -13.09
CA GLU A 137 -3.44 16.87 -14.21
C GLU A 137 -2.60 16.48 -15.44
N GLY A 138 -2.53 15.18 -15.75
CA GLY A 138 -1.90 14.66 -16.96
C GLY A 138 -2.93 14.23 -18.02
N ARG A 139 -2.78 14.72 -19.27
CA ARG A 139 -3.55 14.28 -20.46
C ARG A 139 -2.75 13.41 -21.43
N SER A 140 -1.53 13.02 -21.08
CA SER A 140 -0.63 12.25 -21.97
C SER A 140 0.46 11.56 -21.16
N SER A 141 0.97 10.44 -21.67
CA SER A 141 2.04 9.63 -21.08
C SER A 141 3.21 10.50 -20.63
N VAL A 142 3.46 10.56 -19.32
CA VAL A 142 4.64 11.25 -18.79
C VAL A 142 5.77 10.24 -18.77
N ASN A 143 6.65 10.29 -19.79
CA ASN A 143 7.95 9.65 -19.72
C ASN A 143 8.84 10.52 -18.84
N MET A 144 8.97 10.19 -17.55
CA MET A 144 9.87 10.92 -16.66
C MET A 144 11.29 10.36 -16.83
N LEU A 145 12.11 11.04 -17.63
CA LEU A 145 13.55 10.81 -17.70
C LEU A 145 14.22 11.69 -16.63
N MET A 146 14.88 11.10 -15.64
CA MET A 146 15.52 11.86 -14.56
C MET A 146 17.05 11.80 -14.69
N SER A 147 17.68 12.98 -14.84
CA SER A 147 19.12 13.20 -14.67
C SER A 147 19.39 13.80 -13.29
N THR A 148 20.44 13.31 -12.63
CA THR A 148 21.00 13.83 -11.38
C THR A 148 21.35 15.32 -11.49
N LEU A 149 20.82 16.18 -10.62
CA LEU A 149 21.49 17.40 -10.15
C LEU A 149 20.79 17.98 -8.90
N HIS A 150 21.59 18.37 -7.91
CA HIS A 150 21.19 18.90 -6.61
C HIS A 150 20.63 20.33 -6.69
N THR A 151 19.46 20.60 -6.10
CA THR A 151 19.20 21.66 -5.07
C THR A 151 17.68 21.82 -4.78
N PHE A 152 17.36 22.12 -3.51
CA PHE A 152 16.06 22.11 -2.81
C PHE A 152 14.97 22.97 -3.48
N PRO A 153 13.69 22.56 -3.55
CA PRO A 153 12.85 21.92 -2.52
C PRO A 153 12.77 20.39 -2.65
N MET A 154 12.63 19.69 -1.52
CA MET A 154 12.91 18.24 -1.41
C MET A 154 11.84 17.35 -2.06
N ILE A 155 11.96 17.18 -3.38
CA ILE A 155 11.75 15.90 -4.04
C ILE A 155 13.12 15.21 -4.02
N PHE A 156 13.31 14.12 -3.28
CA PHE A 156 14.56 13.35 -3.34
C PHE A 156 14.56 12.49 -4.61
N ILE A 157 15.06 13.05 -5.71
CA ILE A 157 15.27 12.30 -6.95
C ILE A 157 16.64 11.63 -6.88
N ASN A 158 16.70 10.40 -6.36
CA ASN A 158 17.79 9.46 -6.66
C ASN A 158 17.33 8.00 -6.83
N SER A 159 16.02 7.81 -6.98
CA SER A 159 15.34 6.56 -7.30
C SER A 159 14.15 6.93 -8.19
N SER A 160 13.63 6.00 -9.00
CA SER A 160 12.44 6.16 -9.86
C SER A 160 11.13 6.32 -9.06
N THR A 161 11.21 6.97 -7.90
CA THR A 161 10.19 7.09 -6.87
C THR A 161 9.64 8.51 -6.87
N ILE A 162 8.32 8.63 -6.89
CA ILE A 162 7.64 9.90 -6.63
C ILE A 162 7.30 9.95 -5.15
N ASP A 163 8.06 10.74 -4.38
CA ASP A 163 7.81 11.00 -2.96
C ASP A 163 6.97 12.27 -2.79
N MET A 164 5.86 12.18 -2.04
CA MET A 164 4.99 13.30 -1.76
C MET A 164 4.64 13.40 -0.27
N MET A 165 4.71 14.62 0.27
CA MET A 165 4.24 14.99 1.61
C MET A 165 3.37 16.24 1.48
N ASN A 166 2.12 16.22 1.93
CA ASN A 166 1.25 17.41 2.07
C ASN A 166 -0.08 17.07 2.79
N SER A 167 -0.76 18.09 3.32
CA SER A 167 -2.07 17.93 3.98
C SER A 167 -3.27 17.77 3.03
N MET A 168 -3.09 17.97 1.72
CA MET A 168 -4.12 17.70 0.71
C MET A 168 -3.47 17.44 -0.65
N LEU A 169 -3.79 16.30 -1.27
CA LEU A 169 -3.17 15.87 -2.53
C LEU A 169 -4.21 15.29 -3.48
N SER A 170 -4.26 15.78 -4.72
CA SER A 170 -5.05 15.16 -5.79
C SER A 170 -4.18 14.80 -6.98
N PHE A 171 -4.08 13.50 -7.25
CA PHE A 171 -3.43 12.96 -8.42
C PHE A 171 -4.50 12.36 -9.35
N ALA A 172 -4.92 13.13 -10.34
CA ALA A 172 -5.98 12.74 -11.26
C ALA A 172 -5.54 12.86 -12.72
N GLY A 173 -5.56 11.75 -13.46
CA GLY A 173 -5.27 11.71 -14.89
C GLY A 173 -6.54 11.60 -15.72
N HIS A 174 -6.54 12.07 -16.97
CA HIS A 174 -7.54 11.60 -17.95
C HIS A 174 -6.96 10.37 -18.64
N ASN A 175 -6.78 9.26 -17.90
CA ASN A 175 -6.06 8.06 -18.35
C ASN A 175 -4.54 8.28 -18.50
N GLY A 176 -3.94 9.08 -17.61
CA GLY A 176 -2.49 9.31 -17.57
C GLY A 176 -1.74 8.04 -17.15
N THR A 177 -0.54 7.81 -17.67
CA THR A 177 0.30 6.66 -17.32
C THR A 177 1.59 7.12 -16.64
N ILE A 178 1.95 6.47 -15.52
CA ILE A 178 3.28 6.52 -14.91
C ILE A 178 3.96 5.18 -15.19
N ASP A 179 5.13 5.23 -15.83
CA ASP A 179 5.93 4.05 -16.19
C ASP A 179 7.23 4.04 -15.39
N GLY A 180 7.41 3.04 -14.53
CA GLY A 180 8.60 2.90 -13.68
C GLY A 180 9.82 2.29 -14.36
N GLN A 181 9.68 1.78 -15.59
CA GLN A 181 10.76 1.11 -16.33
C GLN A 181 11.51 0.03 -15.50
N GLY A 182 10.77 -0.74 -14.69
CA GLY A 182 11.29 -1.64 -13.66
C GLY A 182 12.23 -2.75 -14.12
N LYS A 183 12.28 -3.09 -15.41
CA LYS A 183 13.06 -4.22 -15.95
C LYS A 183 14.51 -4.25 -15.48
N THR A 184 15.23 -3.14 -15.62
CA THR A 184 16.65 -3.07 -15.22
C THR A 184 16.81 -3.25 -13.71
N TRP A 185 15.84 -2.80 -12.91
CA TRP A 185 15.85 -2.95 -11.46
C TRP A 185 15.62 -4.40 -11.04
N TRP A 186 14.68 -5.10 -11.67
CA TRP A 186 14.42 -6.51 -11.42
C TRP A 186 15.63 -7.37 -11.78
N GLU A 187 16.23 -7.17 -12.96
CA GLU A 187 17.42 -7.91 -13.39
C GLU A 187 18.62 -7.70 -12.45
N LYS A 188 18.86 -6.45 -12.01
CA LYS A 188 19.93 -6.16 -11.04
C LYS A 188 19.62 -6.76 -9.67
N HIS A 189 18.36 -6.76 -9.23
CA HIS A 189 17.94 -7.37 -7.97
C HIS A 189 18.17 -8.89 -7.98
N GLU A 190 17.72 -9.58 -9.03
CA GLU A 190 17.94 -11.02 -9.19
C GLU A 190 19.44 -11.38 -9.23
N LYS A 191 20.25 -10.55 -9.89
CA LYS A 191 21.72 -10.71 -9.94
C LYS A 191 22.44 -10.22 -8.68
N LYS A 192 21.73 -9.72 -7.67
CA LYS A 192 22.29 -9.16 -6.42
C LYS A 192 23.30 -8.03 -6.64
N GLN A 193 23.06 -7.19 -7.65
CA GLN A 193 23.94 -6.09 -8.06
C GLN A 193 23.55 -4.74 -7.43
N LEU A 194 22.61 -4.72 -6.49
CA LEU A 194 22.12 -3.50 -5.83
C LEU A 194 22.73 -3.39 -4.43
N ASN A 195 23.23 -2.21 -4.09
CA ASN A 195 23.75 -1.90 -2.75
C ASN A 195 22.63 -1.48 -1.77
N HIS A 196 21.48 -1.08 -2.30
CA HIS A 196 20.32 -0.59 -1.55
C HIS A 196 19.03 -1.24 -2.08
N THR A 197 17.96 -1.14 -1.29
CA THR A 197 16.63 -1.55 -1.75
C THR A 197 16.15 -0.69 -2.91
N ARG A 198 15.24 -1.25 -3.71
CA ARG A 198 14.58 -0.55 -4.82
C ARG A 198 13.49 0.35 -4.23
N GLY A 199 13.36 1.57 -4.74
CA GLY A 199 12.28 2.46 -4.29
C GLY A 199 10.93 2.11 -4.93
N PRO A 200 9.81 2.37 -4.24
CA PRO A 200 8.47 2.24 -4.82
C PRO A 200 8.27 3.19 -6.00
N LEU A 201 7.24 2.97 -6.83
CA LEU A 201 6.94 3.89 -7.94
C LEU A 201 6.33 5.20 -7.42
N VAL A 202 5.31 5.11 -6.56
CA VAL A 202 4.69 6.26 -5.89
C VAL A 202 4.64 5.99 -4.40
N GLN A 203 5.20 6.90 -3.60
CA GLN A 203 5.13 6.85 -2.15
C GLN A 203 4.60 8.18 -1.60
N ILE A 204 3.59 8.09 -0.76
CA ILE A 204 2.97 9.25 -0.13
C ILE A 204 3.08 9.02 1.37
N MET A 205 3.68 9.96 2.08
CA MET A 205 3.99 9.76 3.50
C MET A 205 3.39 10.86 4.36
N TRP A 206 2.91 10.51 5.55
CA TRP A 206 2.51 11.45 6.60
C TRP A 206 1.55 12.55 6.11
N SER A 207 0.58 12.14 5.30
CA SER A 207 -0.25 13.04 4.52
C SER A 207 -1.73 12.76 4.76
N SER A 208 -2.59 13.75 4.53
CA SER A 208 -4.03 13.59 4.68
C SER A 208 -4.80 14.12 3.48
N ASP A 209 -6.08 13.76 3.38
CA ASP A 209 -7.01 14.23 2.34
C ASP A 209 -6.45 13.98 0.92
N ILE A 210 -6.15 12.71 0.65
CA ILE A 210 -5.50 12.26 -0.59
C ILE A 210 -6.53 11.64 -1.53
N VAL A 211 -6.51 12.05 -2.79
CA VAL A 211 -7.27 11.42 -3.88
C VAL A 211 -6.33 11.02 -5.01
N ILE A 212 -6.29 9.73 -5.33
CA ILE A 212 -5.56 9.19 -6.49
C ILE A 212 -6.61 8.56 -7.41
N ALA A 213 -6.76 9.09 -8.61
CA ALA A 213 -7.83 8.64 -9.49
C ALA A 213 -7.48 8.64 -10.97
N ASN A 214 -8.09 7.71 -11.72
CA ASN A 214 -8.13 7.73 -13.20
C ASN A 214 -6.73 7.68 -13.86
N ILE A 215 -5.82 6.87 -13.31
CA ILE A 215 -4.44 6.72 -13.80
C ILE A 215 -4.07 5.26 -14.00
N THR A 216 -3.05 5.04 -14.83
CA THR A 216 -2.36 3.75 -14.96
C THR A 216 -0.97 3.85 -14.37
N LEU A 217 -0.63 2.94 -13.46
CA LEU A 217 0.72 2.74 -12.93
C LEU A 217 1.27 1.45 -13.53
N ARG A 218 2.47 1.47 -14.11
CA ARG A 218 3.05 0.25 -14.68
C ARG A 218 4.54 0.12 -14.49
N TYR A 219 4.98 -1.13 -14.49
CA TYR A 219 6.39 -1.52 -14.46
C TYR A 219 7.16 -0.88 -13.30
N SER A 220 6.58 -0.94 -12.10
CA SER A 220 7.24 -0.45 -10.90
C SER A 220 8.56 -1.18 -10.63
N PRO A 221 9.64 -0.48 -10.24
CA PRO A 221 10.87 -1.12 -9.77
C PRO A 221 10.67 -2.01 -8.54
N PHE A 222 9.69 -1.69 -7.69
CA PHE A 222 9.37 -2.31 -6.40
C PHE A 222 7.86 -2.19 -6.14
N TRP A 223 7.40 -1.95 -4.90
CA TRP A 223 6.01 -1.63 -4.58
C TRP A 223 5.49 -0.49 -5.45
N THR A 224 4.25 -0.57 -5.91
CA THR A 224 3.75 0.39 -6.92
C THR A 224 3.19 1.64 -6.28
N LEU A 225 2.23 1.51 -5.37
CA LEU A 225 1.59 2.65 -4.70
C LEU A 225 1.61 2.42 -3.19
N HIS A 226 2.43 3.18 -2.49
CA HIS A 226 2.70 3.03 -1.06
C HIS A 226 2.29 4.29 -0.25
N PRO A 227 1.02 4.43 0.14
CA PRO A 227 0.61 5.35 1.19
C PRO A 227 1.14 4.86 2.55
N TYR A 228 1.91 5.69 3.23
CA TYR A 228 2.55 5.41 4.51
C TYR A 228 2.12 6.45 5.55
N ASP A 229 1.58 6.02 6.69
CA ASP A 229 0.99 6.88 7.74
C ASP A 229 0.13 8.01 7.16
N CYS A 230 -0.78 7.63 6.25
CA CYS A 230 -1.69 8.56 5.60
C CYS A 230 -3.11 8.43 6.16
N LYS A 231 -3.85 9.56 6.16
CA LYS A 231 -5.23 9.61 6.66
C LYS A 231 -6.22 10.14 5.62
N ASN A 232 -7.44 9.62 5.58
CA ASN A 232 -8.47 10.04 4.62
C ASN A 232 -7.99 9.93 3.17
N VAL A 233 -7.74 8.70 2.73
CA VAL A 233 -7.17 8.39 1.41
C VAL A 233 -8.22 7.74 0.53
N THR A 234 -8.46 8.26 -0.67
CA THR A 234 -9.26 7.60 -1.71
C THR A 234 -8.41 7.25 -2.92
N ILE A 235 -8.35 5.96 -3.26
CA ILE A 235 -7.78 5.46 -4.51
C ILE A 235 -8.93 4.90 -5.34
N ARG A 236 -9.21 5.50 -6.50
CA ARG A 236 -10.35 5.08 -7.33
C ARG A 236 -10.05 5.01 -8.82
N ASN A 237 -10.57 4.02 -9.54
CA ASN A 237 -10.38 3.90 -10.99
C ASN A 237 -8.89 3.92 -11.39
N VAL A 238 -8.06 3.15 -10.68
CA VAL A 238 -6.62 3.01 -10.95
C VAL A 238 -6.35 1.65 -11.59
N THR A 239 -5.53 1.66 -12.64
CA THR A 239 -5.02 0.44 -13.27
C THR A 239 -3.56 0.23 -12.87
N ILE A 240 -3.20 -0.94 -12.34
CA ILE A 240 -1.83 -1.28 -11.96
C ILE A 240 -1.35 -2.51 -12.72
N LEU A 241 -0.23 -2.39 -13.44
CA LEU A 241 0.30 -3.43 -14.32
C LEU A 241 1.78 -3.71 -14.06
N ALA A 242 2.11 -4.95 -13.72
CA ALA A 242 3.48 -5.46 -13.72
C ALA A 242 3.52 -6.86 -14.36
N PRO A 243 4.68 -7.33 -14.87
CA PRO A 243 4.81 -8.71 -15.30
C PRO A 243 4.45 -9.66 -14.15
N LEU A 244 3.74 -10.74 -14.48
CA LEU A 244 3.26 -11.70 -13.49
C LEU A 244 4.37 -12.56 -12.88
N HIS A 245 5.51 -12.65 -13.56
CA HIS A 245 6.69 -13.42 -13.18
C HIS A 245 7.94 -12.57 -13.43
N HIS A 246 9.04 -12.87 -12.73
CA HIS A 246 10.33 -12.16 -12.86
C HIS A 246 10.27 -10.63 -12.61
N ALA A 247 9.28 -10.20 -11.83
CA ALA A 247 9.11 -8.82 -11.37
C ALA A 247 8.96 -8.80 -9.83
N PRO A 248 10.04 -9.07 -9.09
CA PRO A 248 9.98 -9.32 -7.65
C PRO A 248 9.47 -8.09 -6.89
N ASN A 249 8.57 -8.30 -5.92
CA ASN A 249 8.04 -7.26 -5.02
C ASN A 249 7.34 -6.13 -5.78
N THR A 250 6.57 -6.46 -6.82
CA THR A 250 5.77 -5.49 -7.58
C THR A 250 4.35 -5.40 -7.06
N ASP A 251 4.22 -5.26 -5.74
CA ASP A 251 2.94 -5.11 -5.05
C ASP A 251 2.13 -3.96 -5.67
N GLY A 252 0.80 -4.10 -5.69
CA GLY A 252 -0.09 -3.12 -6.30
C GLY A 252 -0.27 -1.89 -5.42
N ILE A 253 -0.99 -2.05 -4.31
CA ILE A 253 -1.21 -0.97 -3.33
C ILE A 253 -0.83 -1.48 -1.94
N ASP A 254 -0.01 -0.71 -1.25
CA ASP A 254 0.51 -1.03 0.09
C ASP A 254 0.05 0.03 1.09
N PRO A 255 -1.18 -0.04 1.66
CA PRO A 255 -1.55 0.81 2.78
C PRO A 255 -0.70 0.41 4.00
N ASP A 256 0.23 1.27 4.39
CA ASP A 256 1.07 1.04 5.57
C ASP A 256 0.76 2.08 6.64
N SER A 257 0.29 1.62 7.81
CA SER A 257 -0.09 2.48 8.93
C SER A 257 -1.14 3.54 8.56
N CYS A 258 -2.04 3.25 7.61
CA CYS A 258 -3.03 4.20 7.09
C CYS A 258 -4.37 4.15 7.85
N GLU A 259 -5.02 5.31 8.00
CA GLU A 259 -6.31 5.46 8.68
C GLU A 259 -7.37 6.04 7.73
N ASP A 260 -8.60 5.50 7.76
CA ASP A 260 -9.74 5.98 6.97
C ASP A 260 -9.43 5.99 5.46
N MET A 261 -9.39 4.80 4.85
CA MET A 261 -8.98 4.64 3.46
C MET A 261 -10.02 3.88 2.64
N VAL A 262 -10.25 4.34 1.40
CA VAL A 262 -11.09 3.66 0.40
C VAL A 262 -10.25 3.34 -0.84
N ILE A 263 -10.26 2.08 -1.25
CA ILE A 263 -9.70 1.59 -2.52
C ILE A 263 -10.86 1.01 -3.33
N GLU A 264 -11.19 1.61 -4.46
CA GLU A 264 -12.36 1.20 -5.23
C GLU A 264 -12.19 1.24 -6.75
N ASP A 265 -12.94 0.39 -7.44
CA ASP A 265 -13.03 0.37 -8.91
C ASP A 265 -11.67 0.22 -9.61
N CYS A 266 -10.75 -0.54 -9.02
CA CYS A 266 -9.38 -0.72 -9.52
C CYS A 266 -9.19 -2.05 -10.27
N TYR A 267 -8.30 -2.03 -11.26
CA TYR A 267 -7.79 -3.23 -11.94
C TYR A 267 -6.32 -3.43 -11.60
N ILE A 268 -5.96 -4.56 -11.01
CA ILE A 268 -4.60 -4.83 -10.55
C ILE A 268 -4.12 -6.18 -11.12
N SER A 269 -3.03 -6.16 -11.88
CA SER A 269 -2.39 -7.36 -12.43
C SER A 269 -0.87 -7.26 -12.23
N VAL A 270 -0.34 -8.00 -11.26
CA VAL A 270 1.02 -7.79 -10.74
C VAL A 270 1.77 -9.09 -10.43
N GLY A 271 3.09 -8.98 -10.24
CA GLY A 271 3.99 -10.09 -9.92
C GLY A 271 4.08 -10.43 -8.43
N ASP A 272 3.49 -9.62 -7.54
CA ASP A 272 3.42 -9.90 -6.09
C ASP A 272 2.00 -9.62 -5.55
N ASP A 273 1.82 -9.13 -4.32
CA ASP A 273 0.50 -8.91 -3.74
C ASP A 273 -0.29 -7.82 -4.47
N GLY A 274 -1.56 -8.07 -4.82
CA GLY A 274 -2.41 -7.04 -5.45
C GLY A 274 -2.68 -5.87 -4.51
N ILE A 275 -3.04 -6.16 -3.27
CA ILE A 275 -3.05 -5.21 -2.16
C ILE A 275 -2.36 -5.87 -0.96
N ALA A 276 -1.44 -5.16 -0.32
CA ALA A 276 -0.77 -5.61 0.89
C ALA A 276 -0.93 -4.59 2.02
N ILE A 277 -1.85 -4.86 2.96
CA ILE A 277 -2.07 -4.00 4.13
C ILE A 277 -0.98 -4.26 5.16
N LYS A 278 -0.29 -3.21 5.58
CA LYS A 278 0.88 -3.23 6.48
C LYS A 278 0.73 -2.22 7.62
N SER A 279 1.58 -2.31 8.62
CA SER A 279 1.70 -1.35 9.73
C SER A 279 3.06 -1.46 10.41
N GLY A 280 4.13 -1.46 9.61
CA GLY A 280 5.50 -1.59 10.11
C GLY A 280 5.90 -3.00 10.57
N TRP A 281 7.20 -3.17 10.82
CA TRP A 281 7.84 -4.48 10.97
C TRP A 281 8.54 -4.62 12.33
N ASP A 282 8.16 -5.65 13.09
CA ASP A 282 8.70 -6.03 14.40
C ASP A 282 8.81 -4.82 15.35
N GLN A 283 9.92 -4.65 16.06
CA GLN A 283 10.15 -3.55 17.01
C GLN A 283 10.01 -2.18 16.38
N TYR A 284 10.31 -2.03 15.09
CA TYR A 284 10.15 -0.75 14.42
C TYR A 284 8.65 -0.40 14.35
N GLY A 285 7.81 -1.34 13.95
CA GLY A 285 6.36 -1.17 13.94
C GLY A 285 5.74 -1.09 15.34
N ILE A 286 6.21 -1.91 16.29
CA ILE A 286 5.74 -1.89 17.69
C ILE A 286 6.04 -0.54 18.33
N ALA A 287 7.26 -0.01 18.16
CA ALA A 287 7.65 1.27 18.72
C ALA A 287 6.94 2.44 18.05
N TYR A 288 6.69 2.35 16.73
CA TYR A 288 5.94 3.37 16.00
C TYR A 288 4.46 3.39 16.43
N GLY A 289 3.86 2.21 16.64
CA GLY A 289 2.55 2.07 17.29
C GLY A 289 1.38 2.62 16.48
N ARG A 290 1.52 2.73 15.15
CA ARG A 290 0.48 3.23 14.24
C ARG A 290 -0.16 2.08 13.46
N PRO A 291 -1.46 1.80 13.65
CA PRO A 291 -2.12 0.72 12.93
C PRO A 291 -2.54 1.15 11.52
N SER A 292 -2.75 0.16 10.65
CA SER A 292 -3.64 0.33 9.49
C SER A 292 -5.08 0.04 9.91
N THR A 293 -5.97 1.01 9.83
CA THR A 293 -7.35 0.86 10.32
C THR A 293 -8.39 1.61 9.50
N ASN A 294 -9.64 1.13 9.57
CA ASN A 294 -10.79 1.67 8.82
C ASN A 294 -10.52 1.71 7.31
N ILE A 295 -10.22 0.54 6.73
CA ILE A 295 -9.91 0.41 5.30
C ILE A 295 -11.04 -0.34 4.58
N LEU A 296 -11.61 0.29 3.56
CA LEU A 296 -12.61 -0.31 2.67
C LEU A 296 -11.98 -0.57 1.29
N ILE A 297 -12.02 -1.81 0.85
CA ILE A 297 -11.57 -2.26 -0.48
C ILE A 297 -12.78 -2.81 -1.21
N ARG A 298 -13.18 -2.24 -2.36
CA ARG A 298 -14.41 -2.68 -3.05
C ARG A 298 -14.38 -2.57 -4.57
N ASN A 299 -15.08 -3.46 -5.26
CA ASN A 299 -15.22 -3.42 -6.72
C ASN A 299 -13.87 -3.56 -7.44
N LEU A 300 -13.06 -4.54 -7.04
CA LEU A 300 -11.74 -4.78 -7.65
C LEU A 300 -11.75 -5.99 -8.59
N VAL A 301 -10.87 -5.95 -9.58
CA VAL A 301 -10.45 -7.13 -10.35
C VAL A 301 -8.94 -7.31 -10.16
N VAL A 302 -8.53 -8.44 -9.58
CA VAL A 302 -7.15 -8.67 -9.17
C VAL A 302 -6.59 -9.97 -9.75
N ARG A 303 -5.35 -9.90 -10.26
CA ARG A 303 -4.55 -11.05 -10.70
C ARG A 303 -3.14 -10.98 -10.13
N SER A 304 -2.71 -12.04 -9.44
CA SER A 304 -1.38 -12.24 -8.89
C SER A 304 -0.97 -13.72 -8.94
N GLU A 305 -0.22 -14.12 -9.97
CA GLU A 305 0.11 -15.53 -10.21
C GLU A 305 1.16 -16.11 -9.26
N VAL A 306 1.94 -15.25 -8.60
CA VAL A 306 3.05 -15.66 -7.73
C VAL A 306 2.70 -15.52 -6.24
N SER A 307 1.89 -14.52 -5.85
CA SER A 307 1.71 -14.14 -4.44
C SER A 307 0.27 -14.26 -3.92
N ALA A 308 -0.47 -13.16 -3.75
CA ALA A 308 -1.89 -13.13 -3.39
C ALA A 308 -2.64 -11.97 -4.04
N GLY A 309 -3.96 -12.10 -4.17
CA GLY A 309 -4.82 -10.98 -4.57
C GLY A 309 -4.84 -9.89 -3.50
N ILE A 310 -5.33 -10.22 -2.31
CA ILE A 310 -5.36 -9.32 -1.15
C ILE A 310 -4.62 -9.98 0.01
N SER A 311 -3.66 -9.27 0.61
CA SER A 311 -2.84 -9.76 1.71
C SER A 311 -2.84 -8.77 2.88
N ILE A 312 -2.83 -9.30 4.09
CA ILE A 312 -2.51 -8.55 5.32
C ILE A 312 -1.18 -9.08 5.86
N GLY A 313 -0.25 -8.16 6.13
CA GLY A 313 1.09 -8.46 6.59
C GLY A 313 2.09 -8.80 5.46
N SER A 314 3.29 -9.25 5.79
CA SER A 314 3.67 -9.75 7.13
C SER A 314 4.03 -8.65 8.12
N GLU A 315 4.31 -7.45 7.64
CA GLU A 315 4.66 -6.26 8.41
C GLU A 315 3.39 -5.66 9.02
N MET A 316 2.93 -6.19 10.16
CA MET A 316 1.65 -5.84 10.81
C MET A 316 1.81 -5.40 12.27
N SER A 317 3.02 -4.97 12.64
CA SER A 317 3.46 -4.85 14.02
C SER A 317 2.84 -3.68 14.79
N GLY A 318 2.42 -2.62 14.08
CA GLY A 318 1.61 -1.52 14.62
C GLY A 318 0.12 -1.89 14.76
N GLY A 319 -0.29 -3.04 14.24
CA GLY A 319 -1.67 -3.54 14.24
C GLY A 319 -2.41 -3.30 12.93
N VAL A 320 -3.36 -4.17 12.61
CA VAL A 320 -4.28 -4.01 11.48
C VAL A 320 -5.70 -4.28 11.98
N SER A 321 -6.63 -3.36 11.77
CA SER A 321 -8.01 -3.55 12.22
C SER A 321 -9.06 -2.94 11.31
N ASN A 322 -10.32 -3.37 11.46
CA ASN A 322 -11.46 -2.77 10.78
C ASN A 322 -11.26 -2.67 9.26
N VAL A 323 -10.94 -3.80 8.63
CA VAL A 323 -10.76 -3.89 7.17
C VAL A 323 -11.94 -4.62 6.56
N THR A 324 -12.57 -4.02 5.55
CA THR A 324 -13.59 -4.69 4.75
C THR A 324 -13.13 -4.79 3.31
N VAL A 325 -13.13 -6.01 2.78
CA VAL A 325 -12.92 -6.32 1.37
C VAL A 325 -14.23 -6.83 0.80
N GLU A 326 -14.77 -6.14 -0.20
CA GLU A 326 -16.07 -6.49 -0.78
C GLU A 326 -16.12 -6.46 -2.30
N ASN A 327 -17.07 -7.19 -2.88
CA ASN A 327 -17.40 -7.14 -4.31
C ASN A 327 -16.16 -7.27 -5.21
N THR A 328 -15.30 -8.24 -4.95
CA THR A 328 -13.99 -8.35 -5.62
C THR A 328 -13.84 -9.69 -6.32
N LEU A 329 -13.39 -9.63 -7.58
CA LEU A 329 -12.98 -10.79 -8.37
C LEU A 329 -11.48 -10.98 -8.24
N ILE A 330 -11.07 -12.14 -7.72
CA ILE A 330 -9.66 -12.57 -7.76
C ILE A 330 -9.54 -13.76 -8.69
N TRP A 331 -8.81 -13.57 -9.79
CA TRP A 331 -8.73 -14.55 -10.86
C TRP A 331 -7.28 -14.93 -11.19
N ASN A 332 -7.06 -16.15 -11.68
CA ASN A 332 -5.75 -16.68 -12.07
C ASN A 332 -4.62 -16.28 -11.10
N SER A 333 -4.87 -16.51 -9.81
CA SER A 333 -3.98 -16.05 -8.75
C SER A 333 -3.47 -17.20 -7.91
N ARG A 334 -2.28 -17.05 -7.32
CA ARG A 334 -1.70 -18.07 -6.44
C ARG A 334 -2.53 -18.23 -5.17
N ARG A 335 -2.94 -17.11 -4.58
CA ARG A 335 -3.79 -17.05 -3.39
C ARG A 335 -4.84 -15.98 -3.62
N ALA A 336 -6.10 -16.21 -3.21
CA ALA A 336 -7.10 -15.14 -3.31
C ALA A 336 -6.91 -14.11 -2.19
N VAL A 337 -7.07 -14.56 -0.94
CA VAL A 337 -6.90 -13.72 0.24
C VAL A 337 -5.90 -14.35 1.21
N ARG A 338 -5.07 -13.53 1.84
CA ARG A 338 -3.95 -13.99 2.68
C ARG A 338 -3.79 -13.15 3.95
N ILE A 339 -3.45 -13.82 5.06
CA ILE A 339 -2.93 -13.19 6.27
C ILE A 339 -1.58 -13.85 6.61
N LYS A 340 -0.55 -13.04 6.84
CA LYS A 340 0.82 -13.48 7.20
C LYS A 340 1.22 -12.83 8.52
N THR A 341 1.72 -13.63 9.46
CA THR A 341 2.42 -13.13 10.65
C THR A 341 3.39 -14.20 11.18
N ALA A 342 4.14 -13.86 12.22
CA ALA A 342 5.09 -14.74 12.90
C ALA A 342 5.31 -14.31 14.36
N PRO A 343 5.82 -15.20 15.24
CA PRO A 343 6.44 -14.77 16.49
C PRO A 343 7.48 -13.68 16.22
N GLY A 344 7.52 -12.63 17.02
CA GLY A 344 8.35 -11.45 16.75
C GLY A 344 7.59 -10.23 16.26
N ARG A 345 6.46 -10.44 15.57
CA ARG A 345 5.68 -9.34 15.02
C ARG A 345 4.98 -8.50 16.08
N GLY A 346 4.53 -9.10 17.17
CA GLY A 346 3.62 -8.44 18.11
C GLY A 346 2.34 -7.95 17.44
N GLY A 347 1.70 -6.93 18.02
CA GLY A 347 0.51 -6.30 17.42
C GLY A 347 -0.70 -7.23 17.30
N TYR A 348 -1.59 -6.91 16.36
CA TYR A 348 -2.86 -7.60 16.19
C TYR A 348 -3.38 -7.53 14.75
N ILE A 349 -4.19 -8.50 14.35
CA ILE A 349 -5.05 -8.46 13.17
C ILE A 349 -6.47 -8.80 13.62
N GLN A 350 -7.38 -7.84 13.53
CA GLN A 350 -8.74 -8.05 14.02
C GLN A 350 -9.83 -7.30 13.26
N HIS A 351 -11.07 -7.79 13.37
CA HIS A 351 -12.24 -7.20 12.70
C HIS A 351 -12.03 -7.10 11.18
N ILE A 352 -11.69 -8.23 10.56
CA ILE A 352 -11.46 -8.31 9.11
C ILE A 352 -12.66 -8.99 8.46
N THR A 353 -13.29 -8.31 7.50
CA THR A 353 -14.44 -8.84 6.77
C THR A 353 -14.11 -8.98 5.30
N TYR A 354 -14.17 -10.22 4.80
CA TYR A 354 -14.19 -10.53 3.37
C TYR A 354 -15.62 -10.87 2.99
N ARG A 355 -16.26 -10.09 2.11
CA ARG A 355 -17.65 -10.31 1.71
C ARG A 355 -17.89 -10.23 0.22
N ASN A 356 -18.75 -11.08 -0.33
CA ASN A 356 -19.08 -11.07 -1.76
C ASN A 356 -17.82 -11.14 -2.66
N LEU A 357 -17.01 -12.18 -2.47
CA LEU A 357 -15.81 -12.39 -3.28
C LEU A 357 -16.03 -13.51 -4.28
N THR A 358 -15.48 -13.33 -5.49
CA THR A 358 -15.44 -14.38 -6.51
C THR A 358 -14.02 -14.87 -6.70
N PHE A 359 -13.80 -16.17 -6.53
CA PHE A 359 -12.53 -16.85 -6.78
C PHE A 359 -12.58 -17.59 -8.11
N ASP A 360 -11.73 -17.20 -9.07
CA ASP A 360 -11.70 -17.80 -10.40
C ASP A 360 -10.32 -18.37 -10.73
N PHE A 361 -10.20 -19.69 -10.85
CA PHE A 361 -8.94 -20.40 -11.14
C PHE A 361 -7.77 -20.03 -10.19
N VAL A 362 -8.06 -19.85 -8.90
CA VAL A 362 -7.02 -19.57 -7.90
C VAL A 362 -6.40 -20.86 -7.33
N ARG A 363 -5.08 -20.89 -7.09
CA ARG A 363 -4.44 -22.11 -6.53
C ARG A 363 -4.86 -22.35 -5.08
N VAL A 364 -4.93 -21.31 -4.26
CA VAL A 364 -5.46 -21.39 -2.89
C VAL A 364 -6.46 -20.25 -2.68
N GLY A 365 -7.63 -20.51 -2.11
CA GLY A 365 -8.62 -19.46 -1.86
C GLY A 365 -8.17 -18.58 -0.68
N ILE A 366 -8.38 -19.08 0.53
CA ILE A 366 -8.04 -18.40 1.78
C ILE A 366 -6.77 -18.99 2.37
N VAL A 367 -5.81 -18.13 2.75
CA VAL A 367 -4.59 -18.52 3.46
C VAL A 367 -4.39 -17.69 4.72
N ILE A 368 -4.21 -18.34 5.87
CA ILE A 368 -3.69 -17.68 7.07
C ILE A 368 -2.48 -18.48 7.55
N LYS A 369 -1.37 -17.79 7.77
CA LYS A 369 -0.11 -18.36 8.26
C LYS A 369 0.45 -17.54 9.40
N THR A 370 0.84 -18.22 10.47
CA THR A 370 1.45 -17.63 11.68
C THR A 370 2.92 -18.01 11.85
N ASP A 371 3.54 -18.57 10.80
CA ASP A 371 4.93 -19.05 10.76
C ASP A 371 5.76 -18.33 9.69
N TYR A 372 5.38 -17.09 9.34
CA TYR A 372 6.04 -16.28 8.30
C TYR A 372 7.33 -15.62 8.84
N ASN A 373 8.31 -16.45 9.20
CA ASN A 373 9.50 -16.13 10.01
C ASN A 373 10.57 -15.31 9.24
N GLU A 374 10.16 -14.24 8.56
CA GLU A 374 11.05 -13.24 7.97
C GLU A 374 11.18 -12.06 8.93
N HIS A 375 12.38 -11.62 9.27
CA HIS A 375 12.61 -10.49 10.20
C HIS A 375 13.62 -9.52 9.57
N PRO A 376 13.55 -8.22 9.88
CA PRO A 376 14.46 -7.24 9.29
C PRO A 376 15.90 -7.49 9.78
N ASP A 377 16.06 -7.84 11.06
CA ASP A 377 17.33 -8.14 11.69
C ASP A 377 17.15 -9.15 12.83
N GLU A 378 18.25 -9.54 13.48
CA GLU A 378 18.25 -10.51 14.60
C GLU A 378 17.85 -9.88 15.95
N GLY A 379 17.62 -8.56 15.99
CA GLY A 379 17.25 -7.82 17.20
C GLY A 379 15.77 -7.91 17.56
N TYR A 380 15.00 -8.71 16.82
CA TYR A 380 13.58 -8.89 17.10
C TYR A 380 13.32 -9.68 18.38
N ASP A 381 12.13 -9.53 18.98
CA ASP A 381 11.77 -10.19 20.24
C ASP A 381 10.87 -11.38 19.91
N PRO A 382 11.36 -12.62 19.91
CA PRO A 382 10.56 -13.78 19.54
C PRO A 382 9.33 -13.99 20.43
N LYS A 383 9.29 -13.37 21.61
CA LYS A 383 8.15 -13.44 22.54
C LYS A 383 7.07 -12.40 22.25
N ALA A 384 7.31 -11.45 21.34
CA ALA A 384 6.30 -10.54 20.84
C ALA A 384 5.33 -11.30 19.91
N LEU A 385 4.31 -11.92 20.51
CA LEU A 385 3.33 -12.73 19.79
C LEU A 385 2.17 -11.86 19.27
N PRO A 386 1.82 -11.94 17.97
CA PRO A 386 0.64 -11.29 17.42
C PRO A 386 -0.65 -11.95 17.90
N THR A 387 -1.75 -11.20 17.92
CA THR A 387 -3.09 -11.77 18.07
C THR A 387 -3.84 -11.75 16.74
N ILE A 388 -4.57 -12.82 16.42
CA ILE A 388 -5.45 -12.89 15.24
C ILE A 388 -6.85 -13.30 15.69
N ASN A 389 -7.80 -12.39 15.56
CA ASN A 389 -9.18 -12.62 15.99
C ASN A 389 -10.21 -11.97 15.06
N ASP A 390 -11.44 -12.45 15.08
CA ASP A 390 -12.59 -11.86 14.37
C ASP A 390 -12.36 -11.66 12.87
N ILE A 391 -12.27 -12.78 12.17
CA ILE A 391 -12.09 -12.83 10.71
C ILE A 391 -13.35 -13.46 10.09
N SER A 392 -14.04 -12.70 9.26
CA SER A 392 -15.31 -13.12 8.65
C SER A 392 -15.18 -13.32 7.14
N PHE A 393 -15.65 -14.45 6.65
CA PHE A 393 -15.75 -14.81 5.24
C PHE A 393 -17.24 -15.05 4.89
N ILE A 394 -17.83 -14.11 4.16
CA ILE A 394 -19.29 -14.06 3.93
C ILE A 394 -19.57 -14.01 2.43
N SER A 395 -20.40 -14.89 1.88
CA SER A 395 -20.72 -14.89 0.45
C SER A 395 -19.47 -15.00 -0.43
N ILE A 396 -18.71 -16.07 -0.23
CA ILE A 396 -17.50 -16.35 -1.02
C ILE A 396 -17.82 -17.49 -1.98
N HIS A 397 -17.78 -17.18 -3.28
CA HIS A 397 -18.16 -18.10 -4.34
C HIS A 397 -17.03 -18.26 -5.36
N GLY A 398 -17.00 -19.36 -6.09
CA GLY A 398 -15.97 -19.51 -7.12
C GLY A 398 -15.84 -20.90 -7.71
N HIS A 399 -14.90 -21.07 -8.63
CA HIS A 399 -14.55 -22.36 -9.22
C HIS A 399 -13.08 -22.46 -9.60
N GLY A 400 -12.64 -23.68 -9.94
CA GLY A 400 -11.26 -23.93 -10.35
C GLY A 400 -10.24 -23.82 -9.21
N VAL A 401 -10.67 -23.91 -7.95
CA VAL A 401 -9.79 -23.70 -6.80
C VAL A 401 -9.12 -24.99 -6.35
N ARG A 402 -7.79 -25.01 -6.19
CA ARG A 402 -7.07 -26.23 -5.79
C ARG A 402 -7.17 -26.50 -4.28
N VAL A 403 -7.04 -25.48 -3.43
CA VAL A 403 -7.25 -25.57 -1.97
C VAL A 403 -8.11 -24.38 -1.53
N PRO A 404 -9.42 -24.54 -1.28
CA PRO A 404 -10.27 -23.41 -0.94
C PRO A 404 -9.90 -22.71 0.36
N VAL A 405 -9.51 -23.46 1.40
CA VAL A 405 -9.17 -22.87 2.70
C VAL A 405 -7.95 -23.56 3.30
N ARG A 406 -6.99 -22.75 3.75
CA ARG A 406 -5.83 -23.17 4.51
C ARG A 406 -5.53 -22.17 5.62
N ILE A 407 -5.92 -22.48 6.85
CA ILE A 407 -5.71 -21.63 8.02
C ILE A 407 -4.83 -22.38 9.00
N HIS A 408 -3.57 -21.98 9.11
CA HIS A 408 -2.60 -22.56 10.02
C HIS A 408 -2.20 -21.51 11.06
N GLY A 409 -2.78 -21.63 12.26
CA GLY A 409 -2.26 -21.01 13.47
C GLY A 409 -1.24 -21.89 14.16
N SER A 410 -0.80 -21.46 15.34
CA SER A 410 0.01 -22.25 16.26
C SER A 410 -0.62 -22.25 17.66
N MET A 411 -0.05 -23.04 18.59
CA MET A 411 -0.48 -23.01 19.99
C MET A 411 -0.30 -21.61 20.62
N GLU A 412 0.75 -20.90 20.21
CA GLU A 412 1.09 -19.57 20.71
C GLU A 412 0.32 -18.45 19.99
N ILE A 413 -0.01 -18.66 18.71
CA ILE A 413 -0.73 -17.71 17.84
C ILE A 413 -1.94 -18.44 17.24
N PRO A 414 -2.97 -18.76 18.03
CA PRO A 414 -4.19 -19.36 17.52
C PRO A 414 -4.99 -18.34 16.69
N VAL A 415 -5.70 -18.82 15.67
CA VAL A 415 -6.64 -18.00 14.89
C VAL A 415 -8.03 -18.18 15.47
N THR A 416 -8.59 -17.11 16.04
CA THR A 416 -9.82 -17.20 16.84
C THR A 416 -10.97 -16.40 16.25
N ASN A 417 -12.21 -16.78 16.61
CA ASN A 417 -13.44 -16.16 16.15
C ASN A 417 -13.52 -16.02 14.60
N VAL A 418 -13.16 -17.10 13.88
CA VAL A 418 -13.33 -17.14 12.42
C VAL A 418 -14.78 -17.48 12.08
N THR A 419 -15.40 -16.74 11.16
CA THR A 419 -16.78 -17.02 10.71
C THR A 419 -16.81 -17.31 9.22
N PHE A 420 -17.45 -18.42 8.83
CA PHE A 420 -17.83 -18.71 7.45
C PHE A 420 -19.35 -18.70 7.31
N ARG A 421 -19.86 -18.00 6.30
CA ARG A 421 -21.29 -17.98 5.96
C ARG A 421 -21.44 -17.85 4.45
N ASP A 422 -22.31 -18.65 3.86
CA ASP A 422 -22.54 -18.65 2.41
C ASP A 422 -21.21 -18.79 1.63
N PHE A 423 -20.56 -19.95 1.79
CA PHE A 423 -19.25 -20.22 1.19
C PHE A 423 -19.37 -21.41 0.25
N SER A 424 -19.15 -21.23 -1.04
CA SER A 424 -19.25 -22.30 -2.03
C SER A 424 -18.19 -22.16 -3.13
N VAL A 425 -17.14 -22.98 -3.04
CA VAL A 425 -16.01 -22.90 -3.97
C VAL A 425 -15.79 -24.24 -4.68
N GLY A 426 -15.99 -24.25 -5.99
CA GLY A 426 -15.74 -25.39 -6.88
C GLY A 426 -14.25 -25.71 -7.01
N LEU A 427 -13.91 -27.01 -7.00
CA LEU A 427 -12.53 -27.49 -7.02
C LEU A 427 -12.01 -27.68 -8.45
N SER A 428 -10.73 -27.40 -8.70
CA SER A 428 -10.09 -27.73 -9.98
C SER A 428 -9.82 -29.23 -10.17
N TYR A 429 -9.64 -29.98 -9.08
CA TYR A 429 -9.55 -31.44 -9.09
C TYR A 429 -9.84 -32.00 -7.69
N LYS A 430 -10.23 -33.28 -7.61
CA LYS A 430 -10.60 -33.92 -6.35
C LYS A 430 -9.35 -34.29 -5.54
N LYS A 431 -9.03 -33.51 -4.51
CA LYS A 431 -8.11 -33.90 -3.43
C LYS A 431 -8.88 -34.23 -2.15
N LYS A 432 -8.29 -35.10 -1.32
CA LYS A 432 -8.71 -35.26 0.08
C LYS A 432 -8.26 -34.02 0.87
N ARG A 433 -9.01 -33.62 1.90
CA ARG A 433 -8.68 -32.53 2.85
C ARG A 433 -8.29 -31.19 2.19
N VAL A 434 -9.25 -30.60 1.48
CA VAL A 434 -9.09 -29.30 0.78
C VAL A 434 -9.47 -28.08 1.63
N PHE A 435 -10.11 -28.30 2.77
CA PHE A 435 -10.38 -27.30 3.80
C PHE A 435 -9.51 -27.65 5.00
N GLN A 436 -8.41 -26.92 5.19
CA GLN A 436 -7.34 -27.25 6.13
C GLN A 436 -7.32 -26.25 7.28
N CYS A 437 -7.31 -26.76 8.51
CA CYS A 437 -7.27 -25.94 9.72
C CYS A 437 -6.30 -26.54 10.74
N ALA A 438 -5.48 -25.69 11.35
CA ALA A 438 -4.65 -26.02 12.52
C ALA A 438 -4.70 -24.84 13.51
N PHE A 439 -5.01 -25.12 14.79
CA PHE A 439 -5.17 -24.09 15.84
C PHE A 439 -6.16 -22.98 15.45
N VAL A 440 -7.32 -23.39 14.96
CA VAL A 440 -8.39 -22.48 14.51
C VAL A 440 -9.64 -22.70 15.34
N GLN A 441 -10.22 -21.61 15.82
CA GLN A 441 -11.50 -21.60 16.52
C GLN A 441 -12.46 -20.66 15.80
N GLY A 442 -13.71 -21.09 15.65
CA GLY A 442 -14.68 -20.33 14.90
C GLY A 442 -15.95 -21.12 14.61
N ARG A 443 -16.73 -20.60 13.67
CA ARG A 443 -18.04 -21.11 13.33
C ARG A 443 -18.31 -21.09 11.84
N VAL A 444 -19.16 -22.01 11.42
CA VAL A 444 -19.76 -22.09 10.10
C VAL A 444 -21.25 -21.93 10.27
N ILE A 445 -21.88 -21.06 9.48
CA ILE A 445 -23.32 -20.78 9.53
C ILE A 445 -23.93 -21.19 8.19
N GLY A 446 -24.88 -22.14 8.24
CA GLY A 446 -25.54 -22.69 7.06
C GLY A 446 -24.67 -23.70 6.30
N ALA A 447 -25.02 -23.94 5.04
CA ALA A 447 -24.27 -24.84 4.17
C ALA A 447 -23.00 -24.16 3.64
N VAL A 448 -21.88 -24.87 3.68
CA VAL A 448 -20.62 -24.46 3.03
C VAL A 448 -20.03 -25.61 2.24
N PHE A 449 -19.38 -25.28 1.12
CA PHE A 449 -18.69 -26.22 0.26
C PHE A 449 -17.30 -25.70 -0.12
N PRO A 450 -16.23 -26.51 -0.01
CA PRO A 450 -16.19 -27.90 0.47
C PRO A 450 -16.47 -28.03 1.98
N ALA A 451 -16.66 -29.27 2.44
CA ALA A 451 -16.95 -29.56 3.85
C ALA A 451 -15.90 -28.93 4.78
N PRO A 452 -16.31 -28.23 5.85
CA PRO A 452 -15.42 -27.48 6.72
C PRO A 452 -14.68 -28.40 7.71
N CYS A 453 -13.60 -27.87 8.29
CA CYS A 453 -12.84 -28.53 9.35
C CYS A 453 -13.71 -28.85 10.58
N LYS A 454 -13.37 -29.92 11.30
CA LYS A 454 -14.02 -30.31 12.55
C LYS A 454 -13.74 -29.36 13.72
N ASN A 455 -12.74 -28.48 13.58
CA ASN A 455 -12.34 -27.46 14.55
C ASN A 455 -13.35 -26.31 14.66
N LEU A 456 -14.25 -26.17 13.67
CA LEU A 456 -15.27 -25.13 13.64
C LEU A 456 -16.60 -25.68 14.17
N ASP A 457 -17.28 -24.86 14.96
CA ASP A 457 -18.68 -25.09 15.33
C ASP A 457 -19.57 -24.96 14.09
N LEU A 458 -20.59 -25.80 13.98
CA LEU A 458 -21.56 -25.75 12.87
C LEU A 458 -22.91 -25.27 13.40
N TYR A 459 -23.43 -24.22 12.77
CA TYR A 459 -24.75 -23.65 13.03
C TYR A 459 -25.62 -23.81 11.78
N ASP A 460 -26.92 -24.02 11.97
CA ASP A 460 -27.88 -23.99 10.87
C ASP A 460 -28.16 -22.54 10.40
N GLU A 461 -28.97 -22.38 9.35
CA GLU A 461 -29.32 -21.07 8.80
C GLU A 461 -30.09 -20.19 9.78
N LYS A 462 -30.73 -20.77 10.80
CA LYS A 462 -31.45 -20.07 11.88
C LYS A 462 -30.54 -19.72 13.06
N GLY A 463 -29.24 -20.01 12.97
CA GLY A 463 -28.27 -19.75 14.03
C GLY A 463 -28.33 -20.73 15.20
N ARG A 464 -28.95 -21.90 15.04
CA ARG A 464 -28.97 -22.95 16.07
C ARG A 464 -27.76 -23.84 15.91
N LEU A 465 -27.10 -24.16 17.02
CA LEU A 465 -25.91 -25.02 17.05
C LEU A 465 -26.29 -26.46 16.66
N VAL A 466 -25.68 -26.95 15.58
CA VAL A 466 -25.87 -28.31 15.04
C VAL A 466 -24.76 -29.24 15.52
N ARG A 467 -23.51 -28.76 15.55
CA ARG A 467 -22.34 -29.55 15.96
C ARG A 467 -21.32 -28.66 16.65
N ARG A 468 -20.86 -29.07 17.83
CA ARG A 468 -19.69 -28.45 18.48
C ARG A 468 -18.38 -28.91 17.85
N SER A 469 -17.39 -28.04 17.85
CA SER A 469 -16.02 -28.36 17.52
C SER A 469 -15.48 -29.49 18.41
N VAL A 470 -14.73 -30.43 17.82
CA VAL A 470 -14.30 -31.68 18.48
C VAL A 470 -12.79 -31.75 18.73
N ALA A 471 -12.02 -30.82 18.15
CA ALA A 471 -10.56 -30.77 18.28
C ALA A 471 -10.04 -29.36 17.97
N GLN A 472 -10.01 -28.48 18.96
CA GLN A 472 -9.53 -27.09 18.78
C GLN A 472 -8.00 -27.02 18.54
N ASN A 473 -7.26 -28.10 18.82
CA ASN A 473 -5.80 -28.14 18.87
C ASN A 473 -5.14 -29.21 17.96
N ILE A 474 -5.85 -29.77 16.97
CA ILE A 474 -5.29 -30.79 16.07
C ILE A 474 -5.19 -30.22 14.65
N ALA A 475 -4.05 -30.43 14.01
CA ALA A 475 -3.82 -30.10 12.62
C ALA A 475 -4.58 -31.09 11.72
N ASP A 476 -5.56 -30.61 10.96
CA ASP A 476 -6.15 -31.35 9.85
C ASP A 476 -5.38 -31.01 8.56
N THR A 477 -4.09 -31.32 8.56
CA THR A 477 -3.16 -31.03 7.46
C THR A 477 -2.53 -32.32 6.96
N ASP A 478 -2.76 -32.67 5.69
CA ASP A 478 -1.90 -33.61 4.99
C ASP A 478 -0.66 -32.85 4.52
N TYR A 479 0.52 -33.19 5.07
CA TYR A 479 1.78 -32.94 4.39
C TYR A 479 2.12 -34.05 3.37
N ASP A 480 1.28 -35.08 3.26
CA ASP A 480 1.44 -36.16 2.28
C ASP A 480 0.47 -36.00 1.11
N ALA A 481 0.87 -35.29 0.03
CA ALA A 481 0.44 -35.53 -1.37
C ALA A 481 0.95 -34.48 -2.38
#